data_AF-A0A7Y1T9W3-F1
#
_entry.id   AF-A0A7Y1T9W3-F1
#
_cell.length_a   1.000
_cell.length_b   1.000
_cell.length_c   1.000
_cell.angle_alpha   90.00
_cell.angle_beta   90.00
_cell.angle_gamma   90.00
#
_symmetry.space_group_name_H-M   'P 1'
#
loop_
_entity.id
_entity.type
_entity.pdbx_description
1 polymer ?
#
loop_
_entity_poly.entity_id
_entity_poly.type
_entity_poly.pdbx_seq_one_letter_code
_entity_poly.pdbx_strand_id
1 'polypeptide(L)'
;MLGFARKQQNRMLGLDISSTTVKLLELSKQGNRMRVESYAVTPLPPNAVVEKNVNDPEGVAECIRQIVERSKTKLQTVAVAVAGSAVITKMITMEAGLTDDQMEAQILAEADQYIPYP
;
A
#
# COMPACT_ATOMS: atom_id res chain seq x y z
N MET A 1 -24.20 26.47 -0.31
CA MET A 1 -23.58 26.28 1.02
C MET A 1 -22.13 26.71 0.96
N LEU A 2 -21.76 27.71 1.77
CA LEU A 2 -20.43 28.31 1.85
C LEU A 2 -19.42 27.29 2.42
N GLY A 3 -18.55 26.74 1.58
CA GLY A 3 -17.50 25.80 2.00
C GLY A 3 -16.22 26.51 2.43
N PHE A 4 -16.17 27.03 3.66
CA PHE A 4 -14.95 27.59 4.27
C PHE A 4 -14.02 26.54 4.89
N ALA A 5 -14.28 25.24 4.68
CA ALA A 5 -13.39 24.18 5.13
C ALA A 5 -12.29 23.96 4.10
N ARG A 6 -11.05 24.32 4.46
CA ARG A 6 -9.86 23.94 3.69
C ARG A 6 -9.84 22.42 3.59
N LYS A 7 -10.03 21.86 2.38
CA LYS A 7 -10.02 20.42 2.11
C LYS A 7 -8.75 19.82 2.72
N GLN A 8 -8.92 19.08 3.81
CA GLN A 8 -7.80 18.40 4.46
C GLN A 8 -7.31 17.34 3.47
N GLN A 9 -6.07 17.47 3.03
CA GLN A 9 -5.46 16.42 2.22
C GLN A 9 -5.46 15.15 3.08
N ASN A 10 -6.11 14.09 2.59
CA ASN A 10 -5.99 12.76 3.17
C ASN A 10 -4.52 12.35 3.05
N ARG A 11 -3.78 12.55 4.14
CA ARG A 11 -2.39 12.09 4.27
C ARG A 11 -2.43 10.62 4.63
N MET A 12 -1.48 9.88 4.10
CA MET A 12 -1.28 8.46 4.41
C MET A 12 0.16 8.24 4.81
N LEU A 13 0.39 7.21 5.60
CA LEU A 13 1.73 6.69 5.88
C LEU A 13 2.20 5.82 4.73
N GLY A 14 3.45 5.93 4.33
CA GLY A 14 4.11 4.91 3.54
C GLY A 14 4.71 3.86 4.46
N LEU A 15 4.36 2.60 4.27
CA LEU A 15 4.92 1.46 5.02
C LEU A 15 5.54 0.46 4.04
N ASP A 16 6.86 0.33 4.10
CA ASP A 16 7.63 -0.67 3.34
C ASP A 16 7.94 -1.87 4.25
N ILE A 17 7.37 -3.03 3.90
CA ILE A 17 7.62 -4.30 4.57
C ILE A 17 8.59 -5.09 3.69
N SER A 18 9.86 -5.08 4.08
CA SER A 18 10.93 -5.77 3.37
C SER A 18 11.27 -7.11 4.03
N SER A 19 12.30 -7.80 3.54
CA SER A 19 12.71 -9.10 4.09
C SER A 19 13.36 -9.01 5.48
N THR A 20 13.90 -7.85 5.86
CA THR A 20 14.69 -7.69 7.09
C THR A 20 14.23 -6.53 7.96
N THR A 21 13.39 -5.64 7.44
CA THR A 21 12.98 -4.41 8.14
C THR A 21 11.59 -3.98 7.72
N VAL A 22 10.92 -3.29 8.63
CA VAL A 22 9.77 -2.43 8.32
C VAL A 22 10.25 -0.99 8.34
N LYS A 23 9.86 -0.20 7.35
CA LYS A 23 10.14 1.25 7.27
C LYS A 23 8.85 2.03 7.19
N LEU A 24 8.77 3.12 7.93
CA LEU A 24 7.62 4.02 7.95
C LEU A 24 8.08 5.41 7.53
N LEU A 25 7.32 6.06 6.65
CA LEU A 25 7.52 7.44 6.23
C LEU A 25 6.20 8.20 6.20
N GLU A 26 6.14 9.32 6.90
CA GLU A 26 5.04 10.28 6.82
C GLU A 26 5.50 11.52 6.05
N LEU A 27 4.78 11.86 4.99
CA LEU A 27 5.04 13.04 4.18
C LEU A 27 3.88 14.03 4.25
N SER A 28 4.23 15.30 4.24
CA SER A 28 3.29 16.40 4.02
C SER A 28 3.75 17.28 2.85
N LYS A 29 2.81 18.07 2.34
CA LYS A 29 3.08 19.10 1.34
C LYS A 29 2.92 20.49 1.96
N GLN A 30 3.94 21.33 1.83
CA GLN A 30 3.91 22.74 2.21
C GLN A 30 4.16 23.60 0.95
N GLY A 31 3.08 24.19 0.41
CA GLY A 31 3.13 24.83 -0.90
C GLY A 31 3.50 23.83 -1.99
N ASN A 32 4.63 24.05 -2.66
CA ASN A 32 5.18 23.13 -3.68
C ASN A 32 6.30 22.23 -3.15
N ARG A 33 6.61 22.26 -1.85
CA ARG A 33 7.68 21.45 -1.25
C ARG A 33 7.09 20.27 -0.48
N MET A 34 7.79 19.14 -0.55
CA MET A 34 7.55 18.00 0.32
C MET A 34 8.30 18.18 1.64
N ARG A 35 7.71 17.68 2.72
CA ARG A 35 8.31 17.66 4.06
C ARG A 35 8.13 16.29 4.68
N VAL A 36 9.19 15.77 5.28
CA VAL A 36 9.13 14.58 6.13
C VAL A 36 8.61 15.01 7.49
N GLU A 37 7.47 14.46 7.90
CA GLU A 37 6.92 14.70 9.24
C GLU A 37 7.37 13.63 10.22
N SER A 38 7.52 12.39 9.76
CA SER A 38 8.02 11.28 10.57
C SER A 38 8.71 10.23 9.70
N TYR A 39 9.73 9.59 10.27
CA TYR A 39 10.45 8.48 9.68
C TYR A 39 10.91 7.54 10.79
N ALA A 40 10.73 6.24 10.59
CA ALA A 40 11.20 5.23 11.52
C ALA A 40 11.54 3.94 10.76
N VAL A 41 12.39 3.11 11.39
CA VAL A 41 12.78 1.78 10.91
C VAL A 41 12.83 0.83 12.09
N THR A 42 12.31 -0.38 11.90
CA THR A 42 12.38 -1.46 12.88
C THR A 42 12.85 -2.74 12.18
N PRO A 43 13.86 -3.46 12.71
CA PRO A 43 14.26 -4.75 12.16
C PRO A 43 13.16 -5.79 12.36
N LEU A 44 13.00 -6.68 11.39
CA LEU A 44 12.12 -7.84 11.49
C LEU A 44 12.87 -9.02 12.13
N PRO A 45 12.16 -9.91 12.84
CA PRO A 45 12.73 -11.19 13.27
C PRO A 45 13.24 -11.99 12.06
N PRO A 46 14.29 -12.80 12.22
CA PRO A 46 14.74 -13.73 11.18
C PRO A 46 13.57 -14.59 10.69
N ASN A 47 13.51 -14.81 9.38
CA ASN A 47 12.47 -15.62 8.72
C ASN A 47 11.03 -15.11 8.83
N ALA A 48 10.78 -13.93 9.41
CA ALA A 48 9.43 -13.37 9.47
C ALA A 48 8.88 -13.04 8.08
N VAL A 49 9.76 -12.61 7.16
CA VAL A 49 9.46 -12.39 5.75
C VAL A 49 10.50 -13.11 4.90
N VAL A 50 10.05 -14.07 4.08
CA VAL A 50 10.91 -14.87 3.20
C VAL A 50 10.40 -14.74 1.78
N GLU A 51 11.30 -14.43 0.83
CA GLU A 51 10.93 -14.27 -0.59
C GLU A 51 9.74 -13.32 -0.83
N LYS A 52 9.62 -12.27 0.00
CA LYS A 52 8.52 -11.28 -0.03
C LYS A 52 7.15 -11.81 0.42
N ASN A 53 7.08 -13.04 0.91
CA ASN A 53 5.94 -13.59 1.63
C ASN A 53 6.08 -13.38 3.13
N VAL A 54 4.98 -13.04 3.79
CA VAL A 54 4.91 -12.90 5.25
C VAL A 54 4.67 -14.28 5.84
N ASN A 55 5.72 -14.86 6.44
CA ASN A 55 5.68 -16.19 7.05
C ASN A 55 5.29 -16.13 8.53
N ASP A 56 5.62 -15.03 9.22
CA ASP A 56 5.23 -14.77 10.60
C ASP A 56 4.43 -13.46 10.68
N PRO A 57 3.10 -13.51 10.46
CA PRO A 57 2.25 -12.33 10.55
C PRO A 57 2.26 -11.66 11.92
N GLU A 58 2.42 -12.44 13.01
CA GLU A 58 2.40 -11.90 14.38
C GLU A 58 3.68 -11.11 14.67
N GLY A 59 4.84 -11.65 14.31
CA GLY A 59 6.13 -10.97 14.44
C GLY A 59 6.20 -9.69 13.60
N VAL A 60 5.67 -9.71 12.37
CA VAL A 60 5.56 -8.51 11.53
C VAL A 60 4.60 -7.49 12.17
N ALA A 61 3.45 -7.92 12.69
CA ALA A 61 2.49 -7.03 13.33
C ALA A 61 3.06 -6.35 14.59
N GLU A 62 3.88 -7.06 15.36
CA GLU A 62 4.60 -6.50 16.51
C GLU A 62 5.58 -5.40 16.08
N CYS A 63 6.39 -5.66 15.06
CA CYS A 63 7.31 -4.65 14.51
C CYS A 63 6.57 -3.41 13.96
N ILE A 64 5.39 -3.60 13.34
CA ILE A 64 4.53 -2.51 12.88
C ILE A 64 3.97 -1.72 14.06
N ARG A 65 3.55 -2.38 15.16
CA ARG A 65 3.10 -1.65 16.36
C ARG A 65 4.22 -0.80 16.96
N GLN A 66 5.42 -1.35 17.06
CA GLN A 66 6.59 -0.61 17.57
C GLN A 66 6.98 0.57 16.67
N ILE A 67 6.98 0.40 15.34
CA ILE A 67 7.38 1.48 14.43
C ILE A 67 6.36 2.62 14.43
N VAL A 68 5.06 2.31 14.54
CA VAL A 68 3.98 3.30 14.65
C VAL A 68 4.12 4.08 15.95
N GLU A 69 4.33 3.41 17.09
CA GLU A 69 4.54 4.07 18.38
C GLU A 69 5.75 5.01 18.35
N ARG A 70 6.89 4.54 17.81
CA ARG A 70 8.11 5.35 17.67
C ARG A 70 7.92 6.56 16.75
N SER A 71 7.15 6.40 15.68
CA SER A 71 6.90 7.48 14.71
C SER A 71 6.06 8.62 15.29
N LYS A 72 5.30 8.36 16.36
CA LYS A 72 4.33 9.28 16.98
C LYS A 72 3.30 9.85 16.00
N THR A 73 3.09 9.17 14.87
CA THR A 73 2.08 9.57 13.89
C THR A 73 0.67 9.40 14.46
N LYS A 74 -0.26 10.21 13.98
CA LYS A 74 -1.70 10.08 14.26
C LYS A 74 -2.48 9.53 13.07
N LEU A 75 -1.79 9.29 11.95
CA LEU A 75 -2.41 8.75 10.75
C LEU A 75 -2.68 7.26 10.93
N GLN A 76 -3.86 6.82 10.48
CA GLN A 76 -4.27 5.41 10.50
C GLN A 76 -4.42 4.82 9.10
N THR A 77 -4.41 5.66 8.06
CA THR A 77 -4.42 5.22 6.67
C THR A 77 -2.99 5.01 6.18
N VAL A 78 -2.73 3.85 5.58
CA VAL A 78 -1.40 3.41 5.19
C VAL A 78 -1.42 2.96 3.74
N ALA A 79 -0.40 3.35 2.97
CA ALA A 79 -0.05 2.78 1.68
C ALA A 79 1.05 1.74 1.87
N VAL A 80 0.82 0.54 1.33
CA VAL A 80 1.77 -0.58 1.29
C VAL A 80 2.01 -0.99 -0.16
N ALA A 81 2.99 -1.86 -0.40
CA ALA A 81 3.31 -2.37 -1.72
C ALA A 81 3.48 -3.90 -1.71
N VAL A 82 3.19 -4.51 -2.86
CA VAL A 82 3.52 -5.92 -3.15
C VAL A 82 4.75 -5.97 -4.06
N ALA A 83 5.47 -7.10 -4.03
CA ALA A 83 6.64 -7.28 -4.89
C ALA A 83 6.23 -7.36 -6.37
N GLY A 84 7.00 -6.72 -7.26
CA GLY A 84 6.71 -6.77 -8.70
C GLY A 84 6.70 -8.19 -9.28
N SER A 85 7.46 -9.12 -8.70
CA SER A 85 7.45 -10.54 -9.08
C SER A 85 6.15 -11.27 -8.76
N ALA A 86 5.29 -10.68 -7.91
CA ALA A 86 3.96 -11.19 -7.58
C ALA A 86 2.85 -10.52 -8.41
N VAL A 87 3.21 -9.64 -9.36
CA VAL A 87 2.25 -8.87 -10.16
C VAL A 87 2.40 -9.22 -11.63
N ILE A 88 1.28 -9.54 -12.28
CA ILE A 88 1.20 -9.69 -13.74
C ILE A 88 0.55 -8.43 -14.30
N THR A 89 1.16 -7.82 -15.30
CA THR A 89 0.59 -6.67 -16.03
C THR A 89 0.36 -7.07 -17.48
N LYS A 90 -0.89 -6.96 -17.94
CA LYS A 90 -1.30 -7.26 -19.31
C LYS A 90 -2.26 -6.20 -19.81
N MET A 91 -2.04 -5.72 -21.03
CA MET A 91 -3.01 -4.89 -21.74
C MET A 91 -3.94 -5.80 -22.54
N ILE A 92 -5.24 -5.61 -22.36
CA ILE A 92 -6.30 -6.33 -23.09
C ILE A 92 -7.14 -5.35 -23.90
N THR A 93 -7.83 -5.85 -24.92
CA THR A 93 -8.79 -5.06 -25.72
C THR A 93 -10.19 -5.44 -25.28
N MET A 94 -11.06 -4.45 -25.13
CA MET A 94 -12.45 -4.63 -24.70
C MET A 94 -13.39 -3.83 -25.62
N GLU A 95 -14.68 -4.15 -25.57
CA GLU A 95 -15.67 -3.39 -26.31
C GLU A 95 -15.78 -1.95 -25.77
N ALA A 96 -15.96 -1.00 -26.69
CA ALA A 96 -16.16 0.39 -26.32
C ALA A 96 -17.59 0.62 -25.82
N GLY A 97 -17.78 1.60 -24.93
CA GLY A 97 -19.10 2.00 -24.44
C GLY A 97 -19.62 1.19 -23.24
N LEU A 98 -18.82 0.27 -22.71
CA LEU A 98 -19.10 -0.40 -21.43
C LEU A 98 -19.02 0.59 -20.26
N THR A 99 -19.86 0.39 -19.26
CA THR A 99 -19.72 1.05 -17.95
C THR A 99 -18.60 0.38 -17.13
N ASP A 100 -18.13 1.05 -16.07
CA ASP A 100 -17.10 0.50 -15.18
C ASP A 100 -17.53 -0.87 -14.60
N ASP A 101 -18.78 -1.00 -14.14
CA ASP A 101 -19.33 -2.26 -13.60
C ASP A 101 -19.37 -3.38 -14.66
N GLN A 102 -19.70 -3.04 -15.91
CA GLN A 102 -19.71 -4.01 -17.01
C GLN A 102 -18.30 -4.45 -17.38
N MET A 103 -17.36 -3.51 -17.37
CA MET A 103 -15.95 -3.77 -17.63
C MET A 103 -15.37 -4.70 -16.55
N GLU A 104 -15.64 -4.42 -15.27
CA GLU A 104 -15.23 -5.28 -14.16
C GLU A 104 -15.80 -6.69 -14.29
N ALA A 105 -17.11 -6.83 -14.55
CA ALA A 105 -17.76 -8.12 -14.71
C ALA A 105 -17.15 -8.94 -15.86
N GLN A 106 -16.84 -8.30 -16.99
CA GLN A 106 -16.19 -8.96 -18.12
C GLN A 106 -14.73 -9.35 -17.81
N ILE A 107 -13.96 -8.46 -17.18
CA ILE A 107 -12.58 -8.76 -16.77
C ILE A 107 -12.55 -9.97 -15.83
N LEU A 108 -13.47 -10.05 -14.87
CA LEU A 108 -13.57 -11.18 -13.95
C LEU A 108 -13.97 -12.47 -14.68
N ALA A 109 -14.91 -12.42 -15.62
CA ALA A 109 -15.34 -13.60 -16.38
C ALA A 109 -14.23 -14.14 -17.31
N GLU A 110 -13.35 -13.28 -17.81
CA GLU A 110 -12.23 -13.65 -18.68
C GLU A 110 -10.90 -13.79 -17.92
N ALA A 111 -10.86 -13.59 -16.61
CA ALA A 111 -9.62 -13.51 -15.82
C ALA A 111 -8.74 -14.76 -16.02
N ASP A 112 -9.34 -15.95 -16.01
CA ASP A 112 -8.68 -17.24 -16.21
C ASP A 112 -7.97 -17.36 -17.57
N GLN A 113 -8.42 -16.61 -18.59
CA GLN A 113 -7.79 -16.61 -19.91
C GLN A 113 -6.49 -15.79 -19.92
N TYR A 114 -6.33 -14.90 -18.95
CA TYR A 114 -5.24 -13.93 -18.92
C TYR A 114 -4.26 -14.15 -17.77
N ILE A 115 -4.72 -14.71 -16.64
CA ILE A 115 -3.95 -14.83 -15.40
C ILE A 115 -3.87 -16.31 -14.96
N PRO A 116 -2.66 -16.88 -14.80
CA PRO A 116 -2.47 -18.30 -14.47
C PRO A 116 -2.60 -18.60 -12.97
N TYR A 117 -3.59 -18.00 -12.30
CA TYR A 117 -3.93 -18.27 -10.89
C TYR A 117 -5.43 -18.53 -10.78
N PRO A 118 -5.86 -19.57 -10.05
CA PRO A 118 -7.28 -19.84 -9.82
C PRO A 118 -7.93 -18.85 -8.85
#